data_AF-A0A1I5U5G4-F1
#
_entry.id   AF-A0A1I5U5G4-F1
#
_cell.length_a   1.000
_cell.length_b   1.000
_cell.length_c   1.000
_cell.angle_alpha   90.00
_cell.angle_beta   90.00
_cell.angle_gamma   90.00
#
_symmetry.space_group_name_H-M   'P 1'
#
loop_
_entity.id
_entity.type
_entity.pdbx_description
1 polymer ?
#
loop_
_entity_poly.entity_id
_entity_poly.type
_entity_poly.pdbx_seq_one_letter_code
_entity_poly.pdbx_strand_id
1 'polypeptide(L)'
;MISATIGFCNRSLSDAINNIWQFFRGIFRLSHNKEDSLTGLERLQASPMYQILENYFTDNSPENTELLEYIEQIMDLNPEKIYFVRCNDEKGSSAIVLQLSEYHLLVLPKVYYLHGKVTETGAVRILDFFNIVKMFSKSFIIPTEGLCLDMDDFHALFQGTIYSSKFKSFQNGKYWHKHFLDYQHRWHSTEYYKRHYGIGFVEAQQVVLQTVRNI
;
A
#
# COMPACT_ATOMS: atom_id res chain seq x y z
N MET A 1 -38.75 -12.47 36.76
CA MET A 1 -38.00 -13.06 35.62
C MET A 1 -38.44 -12.31 34.37
N ILE A 2 -37.76 -11.22 34.02
CA ILE A 2 -38.10 -10.36 32.87
C ILE A 2 -36.81 -10.22 32.05
N SER A 3 -36.87 -10.67 30.81
CA SER A 3 -35.82 -10.52 29.80
C SER A 3 -35.89 -9.10 29.24
N ALA A 4 -34.77 -8.37 29.30
CA ALA A 4 -34.61 -7.07 28.67
C ALA A 4 -33.57 -7.21 27.55
N THR A 5 -34.05 -7.17 26.31
CA THR A 5 -33.23 -7.08 25.10
C THR A 5 -32.66 -5.67 24.99
N ILE A 6 -31.34 -5.52 25.12
CA ILE A 6 -30.64 -4.26 24.81
C ILE A 6 -30.27 -4.31 23.32
N GLY A 7 -30.99 -3.53 22.51
CA GLY A 7 -30.57 -3.20 21.15
C GLY A 7 -29.39 -2.22 21.22
N PHE A 8 -28.21 -2.66 20.79
CA PHE A 8 -27.09 -1.76 20.58
C PHE A 8 -27.24 -1.04 19.24
N CYS A 9 -27.07 0.26 19.32
CA CYS A 9 -27.44 1.26 18.34
C CYS A 9 -26.38 1.35 17.22
N ASN A 10 -26.72 0.94 16.00
CA ASN A 10 -25.91 1.12 14.77
C ASN A 10 -25.77 2.59 14.30
N ARG A 11 -26.06 3.58 15.15
CA ARG A 11 -26.00 5.01 14.77
C ARG A 11 -24.65 5.68 15.03
N SER A 12 -23.72 5.10 15.79
CA SER A 12 -22.46 5.80 16.13
C SER A 12 -21.37 5.77 15.05
N LEU A 13 -21.39 4.80 14.11
CA LEU A 13 -20.34 4.63 13.11
C LEU A 13 -20.45 5.66 11.98
N SER A 14 -21.65 5.85 11.43
CA SER A 14 -21.98 6.91 10.47
C SER A 14 -21.64 8.29 11.02
N ASP A 15 -21.95 8.52 12.30
CA ASP A 15 -21.78 9.83 12.92
C ASP A 15 -20.31 10.12 13.24
N ALA A 16 -19.52 9.12 13.63
CA ALA A 16 -18.07 9.25 13.81
C ALA A 16 -17.36 9.54 12.48
N ILE A 17 -17.72 8.80 11.43
CA ILE A 17 -17.23 8.99 10.07
C ILE A 17 -17.60 10.40 9.59
N ASN A 18 -18.87 10.80 9.71
CA ASN A 18 -19.34 12.14 9.31
C ASN A 18 -18.67 13.28 10.09
N ASN A 19 -18.36 13.11 11.37
CA ASN A 19 -17.68 14.14 12.18
C ASN A 19 -16.22 14.32 11.78
N ILE A 20 -15.52 13.22 11.45
CA ILE A 20 -14.15 13.27 10.89
C ILE A 20 -14.19 13.97 9.52
N TRP A 21 -15.16 13.65 8.66
CA TRP A 21 -15.34 14.31 7.35
C TRP A 21 -15.65 15.82 7.44
N GLN A 22 -16.44 16.25 8.43
CA GLN A 22 -16.76 17.67 8.65
C GLN A 22 -15.54 18.47 9.11
N PHE A 23 -14.67 17.86 9.93
CA PHE A 23 -13.42 18.46 10.39
C PHE A 23 -12.46 18.75 9.21
N PHE A 24 -12.30 17.80 8.28
CA PHE A 24 -11.44 17.98 7.11
C PHE A 24 -12.03 18.91 6.04
N ARG A 25 -13.36 18.94 5.86
CA ARG A 25 -14.03 19.95 5.01
C ARG A 25 -13.81 21.38 5.50
N GLY A 26 -13.69 21.58 6.82
CA GLY A 26 -13.38 22.87 7.43
C GLY A 26 -11.95 23.33 7.17
N ILE A 27 -10.99 22.39 7.19
CA ILE A 27 -9.55 22.68 6.96
C ILE A 27 -9.28 22.96 5.47
N PHE A 28 -9.95 22.26 4.54
CA PHE A 28 -9.69 22.37 3.11
C PHE A 28 -10.51 23.44 2.36
N ARG A 29 -11.58 24.00 2.94
CA ARG A 29 -12.28 25.17 2.36
C ARG A 29 -11.40 26.43 2.25
N LEU A 30 -10.22 26.43 2.87
CA LEU A 30 -9.24 27.52 2.76
C LEU A 30 -8.24 27.32 1.61
N SER A 31 -8.28 26.20 0.90
CA SER A 31 -7.37 25.90 -0.19
C SER A 31 -8.15 25.39 -1.42
N HIS A 32 -8.22 26.25 -2.43
CA HIS A 32 -8.63 25.98 -3.82
C HIS A 32 -10.12 26.06 -4.15
N ASN A 33 -10.50 27.24 -4.64
CA ASN A 33 -11.54 27.41 -5.65
C ASN A 33 -11.04 26.84 -7.00
N LYS A 34 -11.71 25.82 -7.54
CA LYS A 34 -12.08 25.71 -8.97
C LYS A 34 -12.97 24.49 -9.24
N GLU A 35 -13.92 24.70 -10.15
CA GLU A 35 -15.03 23.84 -10.56
C GLU A 35 -14.64 22.54 -11.28
N ASP A 36 -15.51 21.53 -11.09
CA ASP A 36 -15.90 20.45 -12.00
C ASP A 36 -14.90 19.36 -12.45
N SER A 37 -14.24 18.72 -11.47
CA SER A 37 -13.81 17.32 -11.65
C SER A 37 -13.88 16.58 -10.33
N LEU A 38 -14.49 15.39 -10.29
CA LEU A 38 -14.49 14.54 -9.10
C LEU A 38 -13.06 14.39 -8.58
N THR A 39 -12.85 14.77 -7.33
CA THR A 39 -11.61 14.59 -6.58
C THR A 39 -11.20 13.11 -6.59
N GLY A 40 -9.91 12.80 -6.41
CA GLY A 40 -9.42 11.42 -6.37
C GLY A 40 -10.20 10.55 -5.37
N LEU A 41 -10.59 11.17 -4.26
CA LEU A 41 -11.41 10.60 -3.19
C LEU A 41 -12.85 10.28 -3.62
N GLU A 42 -13.50 11.14 -4.41
CA GLU A 42 -14.85 10.88 -4.95
C GLU A 42 -14.85 9.75 -5.99
N ARG A 43 -13.76 9.56 -6.74
CA ARG A 43 -13.58 8.40 -7.63
C ARG A 43 -13.37 7.10 -6.84
N LEU A 44 -12.67 7.17 -5.72
CA LEU A 44 -12.46 6.04 -4.83
C LEU A 44 -13.79 5.55 -4.25
N GLN A 45 -14.61 6.47 -3.74
CA GLN A 45 -15.94 6.20 -3.15
C GLN A 45 -16.94 5.61 -4.15
N ALA A 46 -16.87 6.02 -5.42
CA ALA A 46 -17.70 5.46 -6.49
C ALA A 46 -17.19 4.11 -7.03
N SER A 47 -16.00 3.66 -6.62
CA SER A 47 -15.40 2.42 -7.10
C SER A 47 -15.85 1.21 -6.27
N PRO A 48 -15.99 0.01 -6.88
CA PRO A 48 -16.06 -1.25 -6.14
C PRO A 48 -14.92 -1.43 -5.13
N MET A 49 -13.83 -0.67 -5.29
CA MET A 49 -12.70 -0.60 -4.37
C MET A 49 -13.05 0.01 -3.00
N TYR A 50 -14.01 0.95 -2.91
CA TYR A 50 -14.44 1.51 -1.63
C TYR A 50 -14.99 0.42 -0.70
N GLN A 51 -15.77 -0.52 -1.24
CA GLN A 51 -16.27 -1.67 -0.47
C GLN A 51 -15.14 -2.60 -0.02
N ILE A 52 -14.04 -2.70 -0.77
CA ILE A 52 -12.86 -3.49 -0.36
C ILE A 52 -12.14 -2.80 0.79
N LEU A 53 -12.01 -1.47 0.74
CA LEU A 53 -11.42 -0.67 1.82
C LEU A 53 -12.29 -0.69 3.07
N GLU A 54 -13.61 -0.49 2.93
CA GLU A 54 -14.57 -0.50 4.03
C GLU A 54 -14.58 -1.86 4.76
N ASN A 55 -14.52 -2.98 4.03
CA ASN A 55 -14.38 -4.32 4.63
C ASN A 55 -13.00 -4.60 5.22
N TYR A 56 -11.96 -3.86 4.84
CA TYR A 56 -10.60 -4.01 5.36
C TYR A 56 -10.39 -3.22 6.66
N PHE A 57 -11.03 -2.05 6.78
CA PHE A 57 -10.88 -1.12 7.90
C PHE A 57 -11.92 -1.29 9.02
N THR A 58 -12.77 -2.32 8.96
CA THR A 58 -13.79 -2.60 9.99
C THR A 58 -13.23 -2.89 11.38
N ASP A 59 -11.95 -3.26 11.51
CA ASP A 59 -11.27 -3.35 12.80
C ASP A 59 -10.48 -2.06 13.07
N ASN A 60 -10.95 -1.27 14.04
CA ASN A 60 -10.38 0.03 14.45
C ASN A 60 -9.03 -0.12 15.19
N SER A 61 -8.02 -0.71 14.55
CA SER A 61 -6.63 -0.67 15.01
C SER A 61 -6.00 0.68 14.61
N PRO A 62 -5.24 1.37 15.49
CA PRO A 62 -4.48 2.57 15.12
C PRO A 62 -3.53 2.36 13.94
N GLU A 63 -3.05 1.13 13.73
CA GLU A 63 -2.18 0.75 12.62
C GLU A 63 -2.93 0.79 11.27
N ASN A 64 -4.24 0.56 11.29
CA ASN A 64 -5.09 0.65 10.11
C ASN A 64 -5.32 2.10 9.66
N THR A 65 -5.23 3.07 10.58
CA THR A 65 -5.36 4.50 10.24
C THR A 65 -4.18 5.00 9.40
N GLU A 66 -2.95 4.62 9.75
CA GLU A 66 -1.75 5.02 8.98
C GLU A 66 -1.78 4.46 7.55
N LEU A 67 -2.22 3.21 7.39
CA LEU A 67 -2.38 2.58 6.09
C LEU A 67 -3.44 3.30 5.23
N LEU A 68 -4.58 3.68 5.83
CA LEU A 68 -5.63 4.41 5.13
C LEU A 68 -5.14 5.78 4.68
N GLU A 69 -4.51 6.56 5.57
CA GLU A 69 -3.93 7.87 5.23
C GLU A 69 -2.93 7.77 4.07
N TYR A 70 -2.10 6.72 4.08
CA TYR A 70 -1.11 6.48 3.04
C TYR A 70 -1.73 6.12 1.69
N ILE A 71 -2.84 5.37 1.71
CA ILE A 71 -3.62 5.04 0.51
C ILE A 71 -4.31 6.29 -0.06
N GLU A 72 -4.95 7.07 0.81
CA GLU A 72 -5.61 8.33 0.44
C GLU A 72 -4.61 9.30 -0.19
N GLN A 73 -3.43 9.45 0.41
CA GLN A 73 -2.36 10.28 -0.13
C GLN A 73 -1.98 9.87 -1.56
N ILE A 74 -1.81 8.58 -1.83
CA ILE A 74 -1.47 8.09 -3.18
C ILE A 74 -2.60 8.42 -4.17
N MET A 75 -3.85 8.23 -3.76
CA MET A 75 -5.02 8.46 -4.61
C MET A 75 -5.21 9.94 -4.92
N ASP A 76 -5.01 10.82 -3.95
CA ASP A 76 -5.11 12.27 -4.11
C ASP A 76 -4.01 12.84 -5.00
N LEU A 77 -2.80 12.29 -4.88
CA LEU A 77 -1.69 12.63 -5.77
C LEU A 77 -1.91 12.17 -7.21
N ASN A 78 -2.82 11.21 -7.44
CA ASN A 78 -3.22 10.68 -8.75
C ASN A 78 -2.02 10.46 -9.71
N PRO A 79 -1.04 9.61 -9.34
CA PRO A 79 0.16 9.40 -10.15
C PRO A 79 -0.16 8.71 -11.48
N GLU A 80 0.66 8.99 -12.50
CA GLU A 80 0.64 8.28 -13.79
C GLU A 80 0.97 6.79 -13.64
N LYS A 81 1.82 6.45 -12.65
CA LYS A 81 2.25 5.08 -12.37
C LYS A 81 2.78 4.97 -10.95
N ILE A 82 2.58 3.80 -10.34
CA ILE A 82 3.19 3.40 -9.07
C ILE A 82 4.29 2.37 -9.34
N TYR A 83 5.47 2.63 -8.79
CA TYR A 83 6.58 1.70 -8.77
C TYR A 83 6.76 1.11 -7.39
N PHE A 84 6.69 -0.21 -7.30
CA PHE A 84 7.14 -0.96 -6.13
C PHE A 84 8.62 -1.25 -6.31
N VAL A 85 9.46 -0.60 -5.51
CA VAL A 85 10.91 -0.71 -5.62
C VAL A 85 11.41 -1.62 -4.50
N ARG A 86 12.23 -2.61 -4.84
CA ARG A 86 12.91 -3.50 -3.90
C ARG A 86 14.41 -3.34 -4.05
N CYS A 87 15.13 -3.27 -2.94
CA CYS A 87 16.57 -3.41 -2.89
C CYS A 87 16.96 -4.89 -2.95
N ASN A 88 18.00 -5.21 -3.70
CA ASN A 88 18.62 -6.54 -3.70
C ASN A 88 19.54 -6.72 -2.49
N ASP A 89 19.04 -6.40 -1.29
CA ASP A 89 19.69 -6.66 -0.02
C ASP A 89 19.09 -7.89 0.67
N GLU A 90 19.74 -8.35 1.74
CA GLU A 90 19.26 -9.47 2.55
C GLU A 90 17.96 -9.13 3.31
N LYS A 91 17.74 -7.85 3.61
CA LYS A 91 16.57 -7.38 4.36
C LYS A 91 15.32 -7.23 3.49
N GLY A 92 15.46 -7.31 2.16
CA GLY A 92 14.36 -7.06 1.23
C GLY A 92 13.78 -5.66 1.38
N SER A 93 14.64 -4.66 1.61
CA SER A 93 14.22 -3.26 1.78
C SER A 93 13.39 -2.83 0.57
N SER A 94 12.23 -2.24 0.81
CA SER A 94 11.25 -1.95 -0.22
C SER A 94 10.61 -0.59 -0.01
N ALA A 95 10.32 0.09 -1.11
CA ALA A 95 9.83 1.45 -1.17
C ALA A 95 8.72 1.58 -2.22
N ILE A 96 7.93 2.63 -2.09
CA ILE A 96 6.91 2.99 -3.08
C ILE A 96 7.31 4.31 -3.70
N VAL A 97 7.36 4.34 -5.03
CA VAL A 97 7.68 5.54 -5.80
C VAL A 97 6.51 5.86 -6.70
N LEU A 98 6.07 7.12 -6.66
CA LEU A 98 4.99 7.63 -7.48
C LEU A 98 5.58 8.41 -8.64
N GLN A 99 5.22 8.06 -9.87
CA GLN A 99 5.49 8.88 -11.03
C GLN A 99 4.34 9.87 -11.19
N LEU A 100 4.58 11.14 -10.89
CA LEU A 100 3.59 12.21 -11.02
C LEU A 100 3.58 12.79 -12.43
N SER A 101 4.71 12.74 -13.12
CA SER A 101 4.86 13.09 -14.53
C SER A 101 6.11 12.42 -15.11
N GLU A 102 6.36 12.62 -16.40
CA GLU A 102 7.55 12.10 -17.08
C GLU A 102 8.88 12.44 -16.36
N TYR A 103 8.95 13.61 -15.71
CA TYR A 103 10.15 14.16 -15.08
C TYR A 103 10.08 14.23 -13.55
N HIS A 104 8.94 13.86 -12.96
CA HIS A 104 8.71 14.02 -11.53
C HIS A 104 8.39 12.68 -10.88
N LEU A 105 9.36 12.22 -10.08
CA LEU A 105 9.20 11.07 -9.19
C LEU A 105 9.08 11.57 -7.75
N LEU A 106 8.16 10.98 -7.00
CA LEU A 106 8.02 11.17 -5.56
C LEU A 106 8.27 9.82 -4.87
N VAL A 107 9.31 9.76 -4.04
CA VAL A 107 9.56 8.59 -3.18
C VAL A 107 8.77 8.78 -1.91
N LEU A 108 7.90 7.82 -1.58
CA LEU A 108 7.19 7.87 -0.32
C LEU A 108 8.15 7.54 0.85
N PRO A 109 7.99 8.19 2.01
CA PRO A 109 9.01 8.17 3.07
C PRO A 109 9.13 6.82 3.80
N LYS A 110 8.12 5.94 3.71
CA LYS A 110 8.11 4.67 4.44
C LYS A 110 8.92 3.60 3.70
N VAL A 111 9.89 3.02 4.40
CA VAL A 111 10.64 1.84 3.96
C VAL A 111 10.09 0.60 4.65
N TYR A 112 9.83 -0.43 3.86
CA TYR A 112 9.34 -1.72 4.31
C TYR A 112 10.47 -2.74 4.26
N TYR A 113 10.60 -3.56 5.30
CA TYR A 113 11.61 -4.62 5.35
C TYR A 113 10.92 -5.96 5.20
N LEU A 114 11.07 -6.58 4.03
CA LEU A 114 10.39 -7.82 3.67
C LEU A 114 11.30 -9.03 3.95
N HIS A 115 11.42 -9.38 5.24
CA HIS A 115 12.15 -10.57 5.70
C HIS A 115 11.41 -11.29 6.84
N GLY A 116 11.72 -12.57 7.09
CA GLY A 116 10.99 -13.41 8.05
C GLY A 116 11.27 -13.14 9.53
N LYS A 117 12.45 -12.60 9.84
CA LYS A 117 12.86 -12.30 11.24
C LYS A 117 12.21 -11.01 11.74
N VAL A 118 10.90 -10.99 11.86
CA VAL A 118 10.14 -9.83 12.31
C VAL A 118 9.53 -10.04 13.69
N THR A 119 9.52 -8.98 14.50
CA THR A 119 8.66 -8.86 15.67
C THR A 119 7.20 -8.68 15.22
N GLU A 120 6.24 -8.69 16.14
CA GLU A 120 4.82 -8.42 15.84
C GLU A 120 4.65 -7.14 15.00
N THR A 121 5.34 -6.05 15.36
CA THR A 121 5.34 -4.78 14.60
C THR A 121 5.90 -4.93 13.18
N GLY A 122 6.87 -5.83 12.96
CA GLY A 122 7.39 -6.08 11.62
C GLY A 122 6.43 -6.90 10.75
N ALA A 123 5.64 -7.81 11.35
CA ALA A 123 4.60 -8.54 10.65
C ALA A 123 3.48 -7.61 10.17
N VAL A 124 3.08 -6.63 11.00
CA VAL A 124 2.13 -5.57 10.62
C VAL A 124 2.63 -4.80 9.40
N ARG A 125 3.89 -4.36 9.40
CA ARG A 125 4.47 -3.62 8.26
C ARG A 125 4.52 -4.45 6.98
N ILE A 126 4.78 -5.75 7.08
CA ILE A 126 4.71 -6.67 5.93
C ILE A 126 3.28 -6.73 5.39
N LEU A 127 2.29 -6.79 6.28
CA LEU A 127 0.88 -6.82 5.91
C LEU A 127 0.44 -5.50 5.27
N ASP A 128 0.80 -4.35 5.83
CA ASP A 128 0.56 -3.03 5.24
C ASP A 128 1.04 -3.00 3.78
N PHE A 129 2.29 -3.38 3.56
CA PHE A 129 2.88 -3.43 2.24
C PHE A 129 2.11 -4.37 1.31
N PHE A 130 1.80 -5.58 1.79
CA PHE A 130 1.00 -6.55 1.05
C PHE A 130 -0.36 -5.98 0.62
N ASN A 131 -1.05 -5.26 1.50
CA ASN A 131 -2.35 -4.68 1.18
C ASN A 131 -2.25 -3.56 0.16
N ILE A 132 -1.25 -2.67 0.29
CA ILE A 132 -1.01 -1.61 -0.69
C ILE A 132 -0.74 -2.23 -2.06
N VAL A 133 0.16 -3.22 -2.14
CA VAL A 133 0.45 -3.93 -3.39
C VAL A 133 -0.81 -4.60 -3.93
N LYS A 134 -1.56 -5.32 -3.10
CA LYS A 134 -2.79 -6.03 -3.48
C LYS A 134 -3.83 -5.07 -4.03
N MET A 135 -4.02 -3.92 -3.37
CA MET A 135 -5.00 -2.92 -3.76
C MET A 135 -4.66 -2.32 -5.13
N PHE A 136 -3.46 -1.77 -5.29
CA PHE A 136 -3.08 -1.12 -6.55
C PHE A 136 -2.81 -2.10 -7.70
N SER A 137 -2.40 -3.34 -7.40
CA SER A 137 -2.23 -4.37 -8.44
C SER A 137 -3.56 -4.91 -8.97
N LYS A 138 -4.65 -4.81 -8.20
CA LYS A 138 -5.99 -5.30 -8.58
C LYS A 138 -6.95 -4.22 -9.06
N SER A 139 -6.76 -2.96 -8.67
CA SER A 139 -7.73 -1.90 -8.98
C SER A 139 -7.72 -1.48 -10.46
N PHE A 140 -6.61 -1.70 -11.18
CA PHE A 140 -6.38 -1.23 -12.55
C PHE A 140 -6.53 0.30 -12.75
N ILE A 141 -6.72 1.08 -11.68
CA ILE A 141 -6.91 2.53 -11.76
C ILE A 141 -5.59 3.21 -12.10
N ILE A 142 -4.52 2.79 -11.41
CA ILE A 142 -3.17 3.33 -11.60
C ILE A 142 -2.28 2.17 -12.05
N PRO A 143 -1.56 2.31 -13.18
CA PRO A 143 -0.58 1.33 -13.61
C PRO A 143 0.47 1.05 -12.52
N THR A 144 0.79 -0.22 -12.30
CA THR A 144 1.78 -0.66 -11.32
C THR A 144 2.93 -1.42 -11.98
N GLU A 145 4.15 -1.19 -11.50
CA GLU A 145 5.36 -1.86 -11.98
C GLU A 145 6.33 -2.16 -10.83
N GLY A 146 7.05 -3.28 -10.93
CA GLY A 146 8.08 -3.65 -9.97
C GLY A 146 9.46 -3.25 -10.47
N LEU A 147 10.34 -2.83 -9.57
CA LEU A 147 11.76 -2.62 -9.86
C LEU A 147 12.61 -3.25 -8.76
N CYS A 148 13.64 -3.99 -9.15
CA CYS A 148 14.68 -4.46 -8.24
C CYS A 148 15.98 -3.67 -8.51
N LEU A 149 16.44 -2.92 -7.53
CA LEU A 149 17.65 -2.11 -7.58
C LEU A 149 18.78 -2.75 -6.76
N ASP A 150 20.02 -2.45 -7.11
CA ASP A 150 21.12 -2.69 -6.17
C ASP A 150 21.08 -1.67 -5.01
N MET A 151 21.96 -1.87 -4.03
CA MET A 151 21.97 -1.06 -2.81
C MET A 151 22.33 0.40 -3.10
N ASP A 152 23.27 0.65 -4.00
CA ASP A 152 23.74 2.00 -4.34
C ASP A 152 22.61 2.79 -5.03
N ASP A 153 21.94 2.20 -6.02
CA ASP A 153 20.79 2.82 -6.68
C ASP A 153 19.59 2.98 -5.73
N PHE A 154 19.34 2.01 -4.85
CA PHE A 154 18.28 2.14 -3.85
C PHE A 154 18.54 3.30 -2.89
N HIS A 155 19.78 3.51 -2.43
CA HIS A 155 20.11 4.66 -1.58
C HIS A 155 20.07 5.99 -2.35
N ALA A 156 20.57 6.01 -3.59
CA ALA A 156 20.53 7.18 -4.45
C ALA A 156 19.09 7.67 -4.71
N LEU A 157 18.12 6.75 -4.78
CA LEU A 157 16.69 7.07 -4.86
C LEU A 157 16.22 7.94 -3.69
N PHE A 158 16.53 7.57 -2.45
CA PHE A 158 16.14 8.32 -1.24
C PHE A 158 16.90 9.62 -1.07
N GLN A 159 18.11 9.72 -1.64
CA GLN A 159 18.88 10.96 -1.65
C GLN A 159 18.40 11.96 -2.71
N GLY A 160 17.42 11.57 -3.55
CA GLY A 160 16.94 12.41 -4.65
C GLY A 160 17.98 12.60 -5.76
N THR A 161 18.98 11.69 -5.84
CA THR A 161 20.06 11.76 -6.83
C THR A 161 19.79 10.91 -8.07
N ILE A 162 18.70 10.13 -8.06
CA ILE A 162 18.19 9.44 -9.25
C ILE A 162 17.18 10.30 -9.98
N TYR A 163 17.53 10.66 -11.22
CA TYR A 163 16.62 11.32 -12.15
C TYR A 163 15.68 10.32 -12.83
N SER A 164 14.49 10.77 -13.27
CA SER A 164 13.47 9.92 -13.89
C SER A 164 13.98 9.16 -15.12
N SER A 165 14.90 9.74 -15.89
CA SER A 165 15.54 9.10 -17.04
C SER A 165 16.35 7.86 -16.66
N LYS A 166 17.17 7.94 -15.61
CA LYS A 166 17.90 6.79 -15.05
C LYS A 166 16.90 5.76 -14.50
N PHE A 167 15.86 6.23 -13.82
CA PHE A 167 14.84 5.34 -13.24
C PHE A 167 14.12 4.48 -14.29
N LYS A 168 13.81 5.04 -15.46
CA LYS A 168 13.21 4.30 -16.60
C LYS A 168 14.13 3.23 -17.21
N SER A 169 15.45 3.34 -16.99
CA SER A 169 16.40 2.36 -17.51
C SER A 169 16.41 1.05 -16.71
N PHE A 170 15.82 1.04 -15.51
CA PHE A 170 15.70 -0.17 -14.71
C PHE A 170 14.65 -1.12 -15.32
N GLN A 171 15.08 -2.33 -15.66
CA GLN A 171 14.21 -3.38 -16.25
C GLN A 171 14.06 -4.60 -15.34
N ASN A 172 14.84 -4.68 -14.26
CA ASN A 172 14.88 -5.86 -13.40
C ASN A 172 13.69 -5.89 -12.44
N GLY A 173 13.10 -7.07 -12.23
CA GLY A 173 12.10 -7.27 -11.19
C GLY A 173 10.69 -6.78 -11.55
N LYS A 174 10.37 -6.54 -12.82
CA LYS A 174 9.07 -6.02 -13.31
C LYS A 174 7.83 -6.56 -12.59
N TYR A 175 7.84 -7.84 -12.24
CA TYR A 175 6.71 -8.54 -11.63
C TYR A 175 6.90 -8.92 -10.16
N TRP A 176 7.98 -8.49 -9.50
CA TRP A 176 8.31 -8.93 -8.14
C TRP A 176 7.17 -8.66 -7.15
N HIS A 177 6.52 -7.50 -7.24
CA HIS A 177 5.40 -7.13 -6.38
C HIS A 177 4.19 -8.04 -6.60
N LYS A 178 3.93 -8.48 -7.84
CA LYS A 178 2.86 -9.45 -8.14
C LYS A 178 3.21 -10.83 -7.61
N HIS A 179 4.48 -11.23 -7.75
CA HIS A 179 4.98 -12.47 -7.16
C HIS A 179 4.85 -12.45 -5.63
N PHE A 180 4.99 -11.27 -5.00
CA PHE A 180 4.80 -11.15 -3.55
C PHE A 180 3.35 -11.47 -3.14
N LEU A 181 2.37 -11.13 -3.99
CA LEU A 181 0.97 -11.51 -3.79
C LEU A 181 0.70 -13.01 -3.94
N ASP A 182 1.63 -13.78 -4.50
CA ASP A 182 1.53 -15.24 -4.59
C ASP A 182 2.02 -15.94 -3.31
N TYR A 183 1.55 -15.47 -2.15
CA TYR A 183 1.97 -15.99 -0.84
C TYR A 183 1.55 -17.45 -0.58
N GLN A 184 0.69 -18.01 -1.45
CA GLN A 184 0.27 -19.41 -1.43
C GLN A 184 0.99 -20.28 -2.48
N HIS A 185 1.95 -19.70 -3.21
CA HIS A 185 2.76 -20.38 -4.23
C HIS A 185 1.90 -21.11 -5.29
N ARG A 186 0.85 -20.45 -5.77
CA ARG A 186 -0.07 -20.96 -6.80
C ARG A 186 0.49 -20.82 -8.21
N TRP A 187 1.38 -19.84 -8.45
CA TRP A 187 1.95 -19.58 -9.77
C TRP A 187 3.37 -20.11 -9.91
N HIS A 188 4.20 -19.94 -8.89
CA HIS A 188 5.57 -20.47 -8.88
C HIS A 188 5.89 -21.16 -7.56
N SER A 189 6.87 -22.06 -7.60
CA SER A 189 7.33 -22.78 -6.43
C SER A 189 8.12 -21.88 -5.47
N THR A 190 8.19 -22.30 -4.21
CA THR A 190 9.03 -21.67 -3.19
C THR A 190 10.49 -21.53 -3.65
N GLU A 191 11.04 -22.54 -4.32
CA GLU A 191 12.42 -22.55 -4.80
C GLU A 191 12.64 -21.52 -5.92
N TYR A 192 11.64 -21.31 -6.77
CA TYR A 192 11.68 -20.23 -7.76
C TYR A 192 11.79 -18.86 -7.07
N TYR A 193 10.94 -18.58 -6.09
CA TYR A 193 10.96 -17.30 -5.38
C TYR A 193 12.25 -17.10 -4.59
N LYS A 194 12.72 -18.14 -3.90
CA LYS A 194 14.00 -18.11 -3.18
C LYS A 194 15.17 -17.78 -4.10
N ARG A 195 15.21 -18.36 -5.31
CA ARG A 195 16.26 -18.09 -6.29
C ARG A 195 16.22 -16.65 -6.83
N HIS A 196 15.04 -16.10 -7.05
CA HIS A 196 14.89 -14.78 -7.70
C HIS A 196 14.90 -13.61 -6.71
N TYR A 197 14.43 -13.82 -5.48
CA TYR A 197 14.22 -12.75 -4.49
C TYR A 197 14.84 -13.02 -3.13
N GLY A 198 15.50 -14.18 -2.96
CA GLY A 198 16.12 -14.57 -1.71
C GLY A 198 15.16 -15.21 -0.71
N ILE A 199 15.74 -15.78 0.36
CA ILE A 199 14.97 -16.47 1.40
C ILE A 199 14.04 -15.51 2.16
N GLY A 200 14.51 -14.29 2.46
CA GLY A 200 13.71 -13.30 3.19
C GLY A 200 12.36 -12.98 2.52
N PHE A 201 12.33 -12.97 1.19
CA PHE A 201 11.09 -12.79 0.43
C PHE A 201 10.08 -13.90 0.67
N VAL A 202 10.54 -15.16 0.64
CA VAL A 202 9.70 -16.34 0.91
C VAL A 202 9.21 -16.33 2.35
N GLU A 203 10.07 -15.98 3.30
CA GLU A 203 9.66 -15.88 4.70
C GLU A 203 8.63 -14.77 4.91
N ALA A 204 8.77 -13.62 4.24
CA ALA A 204 7.76 -12.55 4.28
C ALA A 204 6.42 -13.02 3.70
N GLN A 205 6.42 -13.82 2.62
CA GLN A 205 5.20 -14.46 2.12
C GLN A 205 4.56 -15.40 3.16
N GLN A 206 5.37 -16.12 3.95
CA GLN A 206 4.87 -16.97 5.03
C GLN A 206 4.23 -16.16 6.16
N VAL A 207 4.79 -15.00 6.51
CA VAL A 207 4.18 -14.07 7.48
C VAL A 207 2.78 -13.65 7.01
N VAL A 208 2.64 -13.29 5.73
CA VAL A 208 1.33 -12.98 5.12
C VAL A 208 0.38 -14.18 5.22
N LEU A 209 0.84 -15.38 4.86
CA LEU A 209 0.04 -16.60 4.92
C LEU A 209 -0.48 -16.89 6.33
N GLN A 210 0.37 -16.77 7.34
CA GLN A 210 0.03 -17.02 8.74
C GLN A 210 -0.99 -15.99 9.22
N THR A 211 -0.77 -14.72 8.90
CA THR A 211 -1.65 -13.62 9.34
C THR A 211 -3.03 -13.73 8.72
N VAL A 212 -3.12 -13.98 7.41
CA VAL A 212 -4.40 -14.14 6.69
C VAL A 212 -5.18 -15.38 7.12
N ARG A 213 -4.51 -16.43 7.62
CA ARG A 213 -5.17 -17.64 8.14
C ARG A 213 -5.70 -17.51 9.57
N ASN A 214 -5.17 -16.56 10.33
CA ASN A 214 -5.53 -16.35 11.74
C ASN A 214 -6.65 -15.32 11.91
N ILE A 215 -7.12 -14.72 10.82
CA ILE A 215 -8.29 -13.84 10.70
C ILE A 215 -9.44 -14.67 10.11
#